data_AF-A0A3B9P5D3-F1
#
_entry.id   AF-A0A3B9P5D3-F1
#
_cell.length_a   1.000
_cell.length_b   1.000
_cell.length_c   1.000
_cell.angle_alpha   90.00
_cell.angle_beta   90.00
_cell.angle_gamma   90.00
#
_symmetry.space_group_name_H-M   'P 1'
#
loop_
_entity.id
_entity.type
_entity.pdbx_description
1 polymer ?
#
loop_
_entity_poly.entity_id
_entity_poly.type
_entity_poly.pdbx_seq_one_letter_code
_entity_poly.pdbx_strand_id
1 'polypeptide(L)'
;MKAHQIINAMKKILLLAFFALAQQVIAQQFLTREATLSFDAGSPLEDIYAVSESASAVYDAASGKLGVQVLMTSFQFKRALMQEHFNENYVESEKFPKAQFTGTYEGGQAVGQLT
;
A
#
# COMPACT_ATOMS: atom_id res chain seq x y z
N MET A 1 -36.90 -48.29 -12.12
CA MET A 1 -35.57 -47.92 -12.67
C MET A 1 -35.43 -46.44 -13.05
N LYS A 2 -36.41 -45.82 -13.75
CA LYS A 2 -36.33 -44.40 -14.19
C LYS A 2 -36.29 -43.36 -13.06
N ALA A 3 -37.08 -43.53 -11.98
CA ALA A 3 -37.10 -42.58 -10.86
C ALA A 3 -35.76 -42.46 -10.11
N HIS A 4 -35.04 -43.57 -9.95
CA HIS A 4 -33.72 -43.58 -9.31
C HIS A 4 -32.66 -42.80 -10.12
N GLN A 5 -32.74 -42.87 -11.45
CA GLN A 5 -31.87 -42.11 -12.35
C GLN A 5 -32.16 -40.61 -12.28
N ILE A 6 -33.44 -40.22 -12.20
CA ILE A 6 -33.86 -38.81 -12.07
C ILE A 6 -33.39 -38.21 -10.75
N ILE A 7 -33.52 -38.94 -9.63
CA ILE A 7 -33.06 -38.47 -8.31
C ILE A 7 -31.54 -38.27 -8.29
N ASN A 8 -30.78 -39.18 -8.89
CA ASN A 8 -29.32 -39.04 -8.99
C ASN A 8 -28.91 -37.87 -9.89
N ALA A 9 -29.65 -37.61 -10.97
CA ALA A 9 -29.43 -36.43 -11.82
C ALA A 9 -29.69 -35.13 -11.05
N MET A 10 -30.78 -35.04 -10.29
CA MET A 10 -31.11 -33.88 -9.45
C MET A 10 -30.06 -33.64 -8.36
N LYS A 11 -29.56 -34.70 -7.71
CA LYS A 11 -28.46 -34.59 -6.73
C LYS A 11 -27.18 -34.03 -7.35
N LYS A 12 -26.80 -34.50 -8.55
CA LYS A 12 -25.62 -33.99 -9.27
C LYS A 12 -25.78 -32.52 -9.65
N ILE A 13 -26.97 -32.09 -10.07
CA ILE A 13 -27.28 -30.69 -10.39
C ILE A 13 -27.18 -29.82 -9.13
N LEU A 14 -27.76 -30.27 -8.01
CA LEU A 14 -27.68 -29.56 -6.73
C LEU A 14 -26.22 -29.43 -6.24
N LEU A 15 -25.42 -30.48 -6.43
CA LEU A 15 -24.00 -30.50 -6.06
C LEU A 15 -23.17 -29.55 -6.94
N LEU A 16 -23.47 -29.48 -8.24
CA LEU A 16 -22.85 -28.51 -9.16
C LEU A 16 -23.20 -27.07 -8.78
N ALA A 17 -24.47 -26.81 -8.45
CA ALA A 17 -24.93 -25.49 -8.03
C ALA A 17 -24.25 -25.05 -6.72
N PHE A 18 -24.05 -25.98 -5.79
CA PHE A 18 -23.31 -25.73 -4.55
C PHE A 18 -21.83 -25.39 -4.80
N PHE A 19 -21.16 -26.08 -5.73
CA PHE A 19 -19.78 -25.77 -6.13
C PHE A 19 -19.65 -24.43 -6.85
N ALA A 20 -20.66 -24.01 -7.63
CA ALA A 20 -20.66 -22.71 -8.30
C ALA A 20 -20.75 -21.53 -7.30
N LEU A 21 -21.43 -21.72 -6.17
CA LEU A 21 -21.53 -20.71 -5.10
C LEU A 21 -20.23 -20.56 -4.28
N ALA A 22 -19.29 -21.51 -4.38
CA ALA A 22 -18.04 -21.50 -3.64
C ALA A 22 -16.94 -20.61 -4.25
N GLN A 23 -17.19 -19.98 -5.40
CA GLN A 23 -16.23 -19.06 -6.04
C GLN A 23 -16.28 -17.66 -5.41
N GLN A 24 -15.87 -17.56 -4.14
CA GLN A 24 -15.55 -16.28 -3.52
C GLN A 24 -14.09 -15.97 -3.85
N VAL A 25 -13.84 -15.17 -4.89
CA VAL A 25 -12.51 -14.60 -5.14
C VAL A 25 -12.29 -13.50 -4.11
N ILE A 26 -11.39 -13.73 -3.16
CA ILE A 26 -10.98 -12.71 -2.19
C ILE A 26 -10.13 -11.69 -2.95
N ALA A 27 -10.60 -10.44 -3.07
CA ALA A 27 -9.78 -9.35 -3.55
C ALA A 27 -8.57 -9.18 -2.61
N GLN A 28 -7.35 -9.24 -3.16
CA GLN A 28 -6.13 -9.16 -2.36
C GLN A 28 -5.78 -7.70 -2.11
N GLN A 29 -5.99 -7.27 -0.87
CA GLN A 29 -5.46 -6.01 -0.36
C GLN A 29 -4.20 -6.30 0.45
N PHE A 30 -3.08 -5.68 0.08
CA PHE A 30 -1.81 -5.77 0.78
C PHE A 30 -1.65 -4.53 1.66
N LEU A 31 -1.20 -4.72 2.89
CA LEU A 31 -0.96 -3.65 3.88
C LEU A 31 0.42 -3.83 4.49
N THR A 32 1.14 -2.73 4.68
CA THR A 32 2.30 -2.67 5.57
C THR A 32 2.29 -1.38 6.38
N ARG A 33 2.96 -1.41 7.54
CA ARG A 33 3.24 -0.25 8.41
C ARG A 33 4.74 -0.06 8.67
N GLU A 34 5.56 -0.89 8.03
CA GLU A 34 7.01 -0.98 8.19
C GLU A 34 7.68 -0.77 6.82
N ALA A 35 7.09 0.08 5.97
CA ALA A 35 7.72 0.44 4.71
C ALA A 35 8.86 1.43 4.96
N THR A 36 9.98 1.20 4.27
CA THR A 36 11.13 2.10 4.28
C THR A 36 10.99 3.14 3.18
N LEU A 37 11.03 4.42 3.54
CA LEU A 37 11.16 5.54 2.62
C LEU A 37 12.46 6.27 2.89
N SER A 38 13.18 6.63 1.84
CA SER A 38 14.39 7.42 1.92
C SER A 38 14.42 8.49 0.84
N PHE A 39 15.11 9.59 1.12
CA PHE A 39 15.45 10.56 0.10
C PHE A 39 16.92 10.96 0.20
N ASP A 40 17.49 11.30 -0.95
CA ASP A 40 18.83 11.81 -1.10
C ASP A 40 18.76 13.17 -1.80
N ALA A 41 19.22 14.20 -1.10
CA ALA A 41 19.33 15.57 -1.59
C ALA A 41 20.76 16.10 -1.41
N GLY A 42 21.73 15.20 -1.29
CA GLY A 42 23.12 15.55 -1.04
C GLY A 42 23.79 16.29 -2.20
N SER A 43 24.89 16.96 -1.88
CA SER A 43 25.80 17.61 -2.81
C SER A 43 27.25 17.30 -2.41
N PRO A 44 28.26 17.63 -3.24
CA PRO A 44 29.67 17.43 -2.86
C PRO A 44 30.08 18.15 -1.56
N LEU A 45 29.33 19.19 -1.16
CA LEU A 45 29.61 19.98 0.04
C LEU A 45 28.84 19.49 1.27
N GLU A 46 27.70 18.82 1.09
CA GLU A 46 26.82 18.44 2.19
C GLU A 46 26.07 17.13 1.91
N ASP A 47 26.14 16.21 2.87
CA ASP A 47 25.49 14.89 2.84
C ASP A 47 24.08 15.01 3.45
N ILE A 48 23.06 15.10 2.60
CA ILE A 48 21.66 15.23 2.99
C ILE A 48 20.92 13.96 2.59
N TYR A 49 20.84 13.02 3.53
CA TYR A 49 20.12 11.77 3.38
C TYR A 49 19.28 11.51 4.63
N ALA A 50 18.05 11.03 4.42
CA ALA A 50 17.17 10.67 5.52
C ALA A 50 16.36 9.42 5.21
N VAL A 51 16.04 8.66 6.26
CA VAL A 51 15.28 7.39 6.18
C VAL A 51 14.16 7.39 7.21
N SER A 52 12.99 6.90 6.82
CA SER A 52 11.92 6.48 7.73
C SER A 52 11.61 5.01 7.48
N GLU A 53 11.53 4.21 8.54
CA GLU A 53 11.17 2.78 8.51
C GLU A 53 9.72 2.52 8.95
N SER A 54 8.92 3.59 9.09
CA SER A 54 7.57 3.55 9.65
C SER A 54 6.50 4.04 8.70
N ALA A 55 6.79 4.05 7.40
CA ALA A 55 5.78 4.39 6.41
C ALA A 55 4.73 3.27 6.31
N SER A 56 3.48 3.67 6.08
CA SER A 56 2.37 2.75 5.85
C SER A 56 2.02 2.74 4.37
N ALA A 57 1.69 1.57 3.84
CA ALA A 57 1.22 1.42 2.46
C ALA A 57 0.05 0.46 2.37
N VAL A 58 -0.85 0.73 1.44
CA VAL A 58 -2.01 -0.08 1.07
C VAL A 58 -2.00 -0.26 -0.44
N TYR A 59 -2.05 -1.51 -0.90
CA TYR A 59 -2.17 -1.83 -2.32
C TYR A 59 -3.37 -2.76 -2.55
N ASP A 60 -4.30 -2.32 -3.38
CA ASP A 60 -5.43 -3.13 -3.84
C ASP A 60 -5.07 -3.76 -5.19
N ALA A 61 -4.82 -5.07 -5.20
CA ALA A 61 -4.35 -5.76 -6.40
C ALA A 61 -5.44 -5.93 -7.47
N ALA A 62 -6.73 -5.79 -7.11
CA ALA A 62 -7.82 -5.90 -8.07
C ALA A 62 -7.97 -4.63 -8.92
N SER A 63 -7.78 -3.47 -8.30
CA SER A 63 -7.93 -2.16 -8.94
C SER A 63 -6.60 -1.45 -9.24
N GLY A 64 -5.49 -1.98 -8.73
CA GLY A 64 -4.17 -1.35 -8.82
C GLY A 64 -3.99 -0.13 -7.91
N LYS A 65 -4.97 0.23 -7.08
CA LYS A 65 -4.89 1.42 -6.21
C LYS A 65 -3.77 1.28 -5.20
N LEU A 66 -2.96 2.33 -5.07
CA LEU A 66 -1.84 2.41 -4.15
C LEU A 66 -1.97 3.68 -3.29
N GLY A 67 -1.94 3.50 -1.98
CA GLY A 67 -1.81 4.57 -1.00
C GLY A 67 -0.55 4.38 -0.17
N VAL A 68 0.23 5.43 0.04
CA VAL A 68 1.42 5.43 0.92
C VAL A 68 1.35 6.66 1.81
N GLN A 69 1.72 6.54 3.08
CA GLN A 69 1.76 7.64 4.03
C GLN A 69 2.99 7.51 4.94
N VAL A 70 3.59 8.64 5.30
CA VAL A 70 4.67 8.71 6.28
C VAL A 70 4.55 9.98 7.13
N LEU A 71 4.94 9.91 8.40
CA LEU A 71 5.05 11.09 9.26
C LEU A 71 6.35 11.84 8.94
N MET A 72 6.30 13.15 8.79
CA MET A 72 7.51 13.97 8.51
C MET A 72 8.55 13.83 9.62
N THR A 73 8.11 13.83 10.87
CA THR A 73 8.97 13.67 12.04
C THR A 73 9.62 12.28 12.17
N SER A 74 9.20 11.29 11.37
CA SER A 74 9.78 9.94 11.42
C SER A 74 11.09 9.81 10.66
N PHE A 75 11.42 10.76 9.76
CA PHE A 75 12.67 10.74 9.03
C PHE A 75 13.86 10.98 9.96
N GLN A 76 14.79 10.02 9.97
CA GLN A 76 16.04 10.09 10.71
C GLN A 76 17.14 10.60 9.79
N PHE A 77 17.84 11.65 10.24
CA PHE A 77 19.00 12.20 9.55
C PHE A 77 20.27 11.84 10.31
N LYS A 78 21.39 11.84 9.60
CA LYS A 78 22.72 11.63 10.19
C LYS A 78 23.10 12.67 11.24
N ARG A 79 22.61 13.91 11.11
CA ARG A 79 22.88 15.01 12.05
C ARG A 79 21.56 15.55 12.60
N ALA A 80 21.45 15.62 13.92
CA ALA A 80 20.23 16.09 14.60
C ALA A 80 19.81 17.50 14.17
N LEU A 81 20.76 18.42 13.98
CA LEU A 81 20.45 19.80 13.55
C LEU A 81 19.82 19.86 12.14
N MET A 82 20.19 18.94 11.24
CA MET A 82 19.56 18.87 9.91
C MET A 82 18.12 18.38 10.01
N GLN A 83 17.86 17.43 10.92
CA GLN A 83 16.51 16.96 11.19
C GLN A 83 15.64 18.03 11.84
N GLU A 84 16.18 18.83 12.76
CA GLU A 84 15.50 19.98 13.35
C GLU A 84 15.13 20.99 12.25
N HIS A 85 16.10 21.40 11.43
CA HIS A 85 15.83 22.32 10.32
C HIS A 85 14.84 21.77 9.31
N PHE A 86 14.94 20.47 8.95
CA PHE A 86 13.96 19.80 8.10
C PHE A 86 12.55 19.99 8.65
N ASN A 87 12.33 19.61 9.90
CA ASN A 87 11.00 19.61 10.52
C ASN A 87 10.45 21.01 10.76
N GLU A 88 11.29 21.99 11.11
CA GLU A 88 10.84 23.33 11.49
C GLU A 88 10.84 24.31 10.30
N ASN A 89 11.91 24.35 9.52
CA ASN A 89 12.14 25.39 8.50
C ASN A 89 11.75 24.99 7.08
N TYR A 90 11.66 23.68 6.78
CA TYR A 90 11.40 23.21 5.42
C TYR A 90 10.02 22.58 5.26
N VAL A 91 9.69 21.56 6.05
CA VAL A 91 8.40 20.86 5.90
C VAL A 91 7.35 21.33 6.91
N GLU A 92 7.71 22.21 7.84
CA GLU A 92 6.81 22.72 8.90
C GLU A 92 5.97 21.58 9.52
N SER A 93 6.65 20.52 9.98
CA SER A 93 6.04 19.24 10.37
C SER A 93 4.97 19.34 11.48
N GLU A 94 4.96 20.40 12.27
CA GLU A 94 3.87 20.67 13.23
C GLU A 94 2.56 20.99 12.50
N LYS A 95 2.64 21.74 11.40
CA LYS A 95 1.51 22.14 10.56
C LYS A 95 1.18 21.13 9.48
N PHE A 96 2.19 20.49 8.90
CA PHE A 96 2.08 19.46 7.86
C PHE A 96 2.74 18.14 8.33
N PRO A 97 2.10 17.40 9.26
CA PRO A 97 2.74 16.28 9.96
C PRO A 97 2.97 15.03 9.12
N LYS A 98 2.38 14.95 7.92
CA LYS A 98 2.41 13.75 7.08
C LYS A 98 2.52 14.10 5.61
N ALA A 99 3.21 13.25 4.86
CA ALA A 99 3.18 13.20 3.41
C ALA A 99 2.46 11.93 2.98
N GLN A 100 1.75 12.03 1.86
CA GLN A 100 0.92 10.98 1.30
C GLN A 100 1.10 10.88 -0.20
N PHE A 101 1.21 9.66 -0.70
CA PHE A 101 1.04 9.35 -2.11
C PHE A 101 -0.28 8.61 -2.30
N THR A 102 -1.09 9.05 -3.27
CA THR A 102 -2.30 8.33 -3.70
C THR A 102 -2.30 8.21 -5.21
N GLY A 103 -2.44 6.98 -5.71
CA GLY A 103 -2.39 6.72 -7.14
C GLY A 103 -2.78 5.30 -7.51
N THR A 104 -2.34 4.88 -8.69
CA THR A 104 -2.44 3.50 -9.18
C THR A 104 -1.06 2.97 -9.56
N TYR A 105 -0.86 1.67 -9.40
CA TYR A 105 0.31 0.95 -9.87
C TYR A 105 -0.05 0.12 -11.09
N GLU A 106 0.47 0.50 -12.26
CA GLU A 106 0.17 -0.09 -13.55
C GLU A 106 1.45 -0.16 -14.40
N GLY A 107 1.67 -1.28 -15.11
CA GLY A 107 2.81 -1.41 -16.03
C GLY A 107 4.20 -1.28 -15.39
N GLY A 108 4.31 -1.58 -14.09
CA GLY A 108 5.57 -1.43 -13.35
C GLY A 108 5.81 -0.02 -12.80
N GLN A 109 4.84 0.88 -12.90
CA GLN A 109 4.96 2.28 -12.49
C GLN A 109 3.82 2.68 -11.55
N ALA A 110 4.14 3.48 -10.54
CA ALA A 110 3.14 4.15 -9.71
C ALA A 110 2.88 5.55 -10.27
N VAL A 111 1.63 5.85 -10.61
CA VAL A 111 1.20 7.16 -11.13
C VAL A 111 0.14 7.72 -10.20
N GLY A 112 0.34 8.95 -9.73
CA GLY A 112 -0.55 9.54 -8.74
C GLY A 112 -0.11 10.91 -8.28
N GLN A 113 -0.68 11.33 -7.17
CA GLN A 113 -0.38 12.61 -6.52
C GLN A 113 0.39 12.36 -5.23
N LEU A 114 1.43 13.16 -5.03
CA LEU A 114 2.16 13.30 -3.78
C LEU A 114 1.74 14.61 -3.13
N THR A 115 1.32 14.56 -1.86
CA THR A 115 0.83 15.71 -1.07
C THR A 115 1.39 15.70 0.33
#